data_AF-A0A9P8M837-F1
#
_entry.id   AF-A0A9P8M837-F1
#
_cell.length_a   1.000
_cell.length_b   1.000
_cell.length_c   1.000
_cell.angle_alpha   90.00
_cell.angle_beta   90.00
_cell.angle_gamma   90.00
#
_symmetry.space_group_name_H-M   'P 1'
#
loop_
_entity.id
_entity.type
_entity.pdbx_description
1 polymer ?
#
loop_
_entity_poly.entity_id
_entity_poly.type
_entity_poly.pdbx_seq_one_letter_code
_entity_poly.pdbx_strand_id
1 'polypeptide(L)'
;MLPTPDTSHVPYSRVYEPAEDSFLLLDTLSSPSETAFLQAAFPSSSPAPLVLEIGTGSGIVVAFLNAHARTLFGHRHLLACGVDMNAFACRATVQTVLTAGAAHADSHGMYLGSWTGDLASALRPHEVDVLVFNPPYVPTPEMPVRPGTFADDDGGEPSWDDESYLLSLSQNRPEEVARRIGELEGSWRVEVVGSSGKTAGWEKLCVLRIWRG
;
A
#
# COMPACT_ATOMS: atom_id res chain seq x y z
N MET A 1 -18.65 -6.04 6.56
CA MET A 1 -17.35 -5.38 6.75
C MET A 1 -16.58 -6.14 7.79
N LEU A 2 -15.29 -6.39 7.56
CA LEU A 2 -14.40 -7.04 8.52
C LEU A 2 -13.96 -6.02 9.59
N PRO A 3 -13.72 -6.44 10.85
CA PRO A 3 -13.24 -5.54 11.89
C PRO A 3 -11.88 -4.91 11.56
N THR A 4 -11.78 -3.60 11.74
CA THR A 4 -10.52 -2.86 11.59
C THR A 4 -9.60 -3.13 12.79
N PRO A 5 -8.29 -3.37 12.57
CA PRO A 5 -7.31 -3.50 13.66
C PRO A 5 -7.25 -2.27 14.57
N ASP A 6 -7.05 -2.51 15.87
CA ASP A 6 -6.80 -1.45 16.84
C ASP A 6 -5.39 -0.87 16.65
N THR A 7 -5.35 0.45 16.48
CA THR A 7 -4.13 1.26 16.31
C THR A 7 -4.00 2.32 17.40
N SER A 8 -4.79 2.24 18.49
CA SER A 8 -4.78 3.22 19.58
C SER A 8 -3.44 3.39 20.29
N HIS A 9 -2.55 2.39 20.22
CA HIS A 9 -1.19 2.46 20.77
C HIS A 9 -0.20 3.23 19.90
N VAL A 10 -0.56 3.56 18.66
CA VAL A 10 0.36 4.13 17.68
C VAL A 10 0.68 5.59 18.04
N PRO A 11 1.96 5.98 18.13
CA PRO A 11 2.33 7.36 18.40
C PRO A 11 2.23 8.20 17.11
N TYR A 12 1.05 8.73 16.81
CA TYR A 12 0.78 9.48 15.56
C TYR A 12 1.59 10.77 15.38
N SER A 13 2.29 11.23 16.42
CA SER A 13 3.31 12.28 16.28
C SER A 13 4.52 11.86 15.44
N ARG A 14 4.70 10.55 15.18
CA ARG A 14 5.86 9.99 14.47
C ARG A 14 5.49 8.95 13.42
N VAL A 15 4.23 8.55 13.33
CA VAL A 15 3.76 7.45 12.49
C VAL A 15 2.47 7.90 11.81
N TYR A 16 2.29 7.49 10.56
CA TYR A 16 1.09 7.78 9.80
C TYR A 16 -0.17 7.29 10.52
N GLU A 17 -1.13 8.18 10.73
CA GLU A 17 -2.46 7.85 11.26
C GLU A 17 -3.33 7.33 10.10
N PRO A 18 -4.00 6.16 10.25
CA PRO A 18 -4.90 5.67 9.23
C PRO A 18 -5.96 6.70 8.84
N ALA A 19 -6.05 7.01 7.54
CA ALA A 19 -7.02 7.94 6.99
C ALA A 19 -7.86 7.29 5.87
N GLU A 20 -8.56 8.11 5.08
CA GLU A 20 -9.50 7.65 4.05
C GLU A 20 -8.87 6.67 3.04
N ASP A 21 -7.60 6.86 2.71
CA ASP A 21 -6.81 5.98 1.85
C ASP A 21 -6.61 4.59 2.43
N SER A 22 -6.29 4.51 3.72
CA SER A 22 -6.10 3.27 4.45
C SER A 22 -7.41 2.50 4.49
N PHE A 23 -8.52 3.18 4.81
CA PHE A 23 -9.84 2.55 4.85
C PHE A 23 -10.34 2.13 3.48
N LEU A 24 -10.11 2.95 2.43
CA LEU A 24 -10.42 2.55 1.06
C LEU A 24 -9.66 1.29 0.65
N LEU A 25 -8.40 1.16 1.06
CA LEU A 25 -7.61 -0.05 0.79
C LEU A 25 -8.17 -1.27 1.53
N LEU A 26 -8.56 -1.15 2.81
CA LEU A 26 -9.20 -2.25 3.56
C LEU A 26 -10.55 -2.67 2.94
N ASP A 27 -11.37 -1.70 2.55
CA ASP A 27 -12.65 -1.94 1.90
C ASP A 27 -12.46 -2.64 0.55
N THR A 28 -11.46 -2.21 -0.22
CA THR A 28 -11.12 -2.83 -1.50
C THR A 28 -10.65 -4.28 -1.31
N LEU A 29 -9.71 -4.52 -0.38
CA LEU A 29 -9.18 -5.85 -0.06
C LEU A 29 -10.26 -6.82 0.41
N SER A 30 -11.27 -6.31 1.12
CA SER A 30 -12.39 -7.12 1.63
C SER A 30 -13.61 -7.16 0.70
N SER A 31 -13.52 -6.55 -0.48
CA SER A 31 -14.59 -6.59 -1.47
C SER A 31 -14.80 -8.01 -2.02
N PRO A 32 -16.04 -8.39 -2.42
CA PRO A 32 -16.30 -9.71 -2.99
C PRO A 32 -15.45 -10.03 -4.23
N SER A 33 -15.19 -9.03 -5.08
CA SER A 33 -14.36 -9.20 -6.27
C SER A 33 -12.89 -9.44 -5.94
N GLU A 34 -12.34 -8.73 -4.95
CA GLU A 34 -10.92 -8.87 -4.58
C GLU A 34 -10.68 -10.16 -3.80
N THR A 35 -11.55 -10.50 -2.87
CA THR A 35 -11.48 -11.78 -2.15
C THR A 35 -11.62 -12.98 -3.08
N ALA A 36 -12.51 -12.93 -4.08
CA ALA A 36 -12.59 -13.96 -5.10
C ALA A 36 -11.31 -14.08 -5.94
N PHE A 37 -10.67 -12.95 -6.29
CA PHE A 37 -9.39 -12.93 -6.98
C PHE A 37 -8.27 -13.57 -6.14
N LEU A 38 -8.11 -13.16 -4.89
CA LEU A 38 -7.10 -13.69 -3.98
C LEU A 38 -7.27 -15.19 -3.72
N GLN A 39 -8.51 -15.64 -3.51
CA GLN A 39 -8.83 -17.07 -3.32
C GLN A 39 -8.55 -17.91 -4.56
N ALA A 40 -8.77 -17.36 -5.76
CA ALA A 40 -8.46 -18.04 -7.02
C ALA A 40 -6.95 -18.09 -7.30
N ALA A 41 -6.23 -17.01 -6.97
CA ALA A 41 -4.78 -16.91 -7.16
C ALA A 41 -4.00 -17.79 -6.16
N PHE A 42 -4.50 -17.92 -4.93
CA PHE A 42 -3.84 -18.63 -3.83
C PHE A 42 -4.80 -19.64 -3.19
N PRO A 43 -5.11 -20.75 -3.88
CA PRO A 43 -5.97 -21.79 -3.31
C PRO A 43 -5.26 -22.50 -2.15
N SER A 44 -6.02 -23.13 -1.25
CA SER A 44 -5.46 -23.85 -0.09
C SER A 44 -4.53 -25.02 -0.43
N SER A 45 -4.52 -25.45 -1.69
CA SER A 45 -3.63 -26.46 -2.24
C SER A 45 -2.28 -25.91 -2.73
N SER A 46 -2.11 -24.59 -2.84
CA SER A 46 -0.82 -23.97 -3.18
C SER A 46 0.04 -23.78 -1.94
N PRO A 47 1.36 -23.54 -2.10
CA PRO A 47 2.18 -23.01 -1.02
C PRO A 47 1.58 -21.73 -0.41
N ALA A 48 1.88 -21.49 0.87
CA ALA A 48 1.44 -20.29 1.55
C ALA A 48 2.07 -19.03 0.91
N PRO A 49 1.28 -18.07 0.39
CA PRO A 49 1.84 -16.88 -0.22
C PRO A 49 2.53 -15.97 0.80
N LEU A 50 3.64 -15.37 0.38
CA LEU A 50 4.30 -14.28 1.08
C LEU A 50 3.66 -12.94 0.72
N VAL A 51 3.00 -12.35 1.72
CA VAL A 51 2.47 -10.99 1.70
C VAL A 51 3.50 -10.04 2.31
N LEU A 52 3.87 -9.02 1.54
CA LEU A 52 4.68 -7.89 1.99
C LEU A 52 3.86 -6.61 1.91
N GLU A 53 3.77 -5.87 3.01
CA GLU A 53 3.40 -4.45 2.97
C GLU A 53 4.66 -3.57 2.95
N ILE A 54 4.77 -2.66 1.98
CA ILE A 54 5.77 -1.59 1.95
C ILE A 54 5.16 -0.33 2.57
N GLY A 55 5.92 0.34 3.44
CA GLY A 55 5.47 1.56 4.12
C GLY A 55 4.36 1.27 5.11
N THR A 56 4.60 0.36 6.07
CA THR A 56 3.56 -0.16 6.95
C THR A 56 2.87 0.90 7.82
N GLY A 57 3.54 2.01 8.15
CA GLY A 57 2.97 3.06 8.97
C GLY A 57 2.47 2.54 10.33
N SER A 58 1.17 2.68 10.60
CA SER A 58 0.53 2.14 11.80
C SER A 58 0.45 0.61 11.84
N GLY A 59 0.67 -0.06 10.71
CA GLY A 59 0.52 -1.49 10.50
C GLY A 59 -0.92 -1.95 10.28
N ILE A 60 -1.85 -1.03 10.08
CA ILE A 60 -3.28 -1.34 9.96
C ILE A 60 -3.58 -2.31 8.79
N VAL A 61 -2.89 -2.19 7.66
CA VAL A 61 -3.16 -2.99 6.46
C VAL A 61 -2.60 -4.39 6.58
N VAL A 62 -1.32 -4.57 6.91
CA VAL A 62 -0.75 -5.92 7.15
C VAL A 62 -1.42 -6.62 8.33
N ALA A 63 -1.83 -5.89 9.38
CA ALA A 63 -2.60 -6.46 10.48
C ALA A 63 -3.98 -6.94 10.02
N PHE A 64 -4.67 -6.19 9.17
CA PHE A 64 -5.96 -6.57 8.60
C PHE A 64 -5.83 -7.83 7.72
N LEU A 65 -4.85 -7.84 6.80
CA LEU A 65 -4.56 -8.99 5.94
C LEU A 65 -4.24 -10.24 6.76
N ASN A 66 -3.36 -10.09 7.77
CA ASN A 66 -2.98 -11.19 8.64
C ASN A 66 -4.18 -11.69 9.46
N ALA A 67 -4.91 -10.81 10.17
CA ALA A 67 -6.00 -11.20 11.06
C ALA A 67 -7.16 -11.88 10.32
N HIS A 68 -7.46 -11.43 9.10
CA HIS A 68 -8.59 -11.90 8.31
C HIS A 68 -8.20 -12.86 7.19
N ALA A 69 -7.01 -13.49 7.26
CA ALA A 69 -6.49 -14.37 6.22
C ALA A 69 -7.52 -15.40 5.74
N ARG A 70 -8.24 -16.06 6.67
CA ARG A 70 -9.31 -17.02 6.30
C ARG A 70 -10.40 -16.43 5.42
N THR A 71 -10.84 -15.20 5.66
CA THR A 71 -11.90 -14.57 4.85
C THR A 71 -11.35 -14.06 3.53
N LEU A 72 -10.15 -13.47 3.55
CA LEU A 72 -9.57 -12.82 2.37
C LEU A 72 -9.01 -13.84 1.37
N PHE A 73 -8.32 -14.87 1.86
CA PHE A 73 -7.66 -15.91 1.06
C PHE A 73 -8.39 -17.26 1.10
N GLY A 74 -9.49 -17.38 1.85
CA GLY A 74 -10.23 -18.64 2.02
C GLY A 74 -9.57 -19.63 3.00
N HIS A 75 -8.36 -19.33 3.48
CA HIS A 75 -7.60 -20.17 4.41
C HIS A 75 -6.61 -19.35 5.24
N ARG A 76 -5.91 -20.01 6.18
CA ARG A 76 -4.94 -19.36 7.07
C ARG A 76 -3.48 -19.51 6.66
N HIS A 77 -3.19 -20.28 5.61
CA HIS A 77 -1.82 -20.50 5.13
C HIS A 77 -1.31 -19.24 4.43
N LEU A 78 -0.92 -18.23 5.20
CA LEU A 78 -0.49 -16.92 4.74
C LEU A 78 0.76 -16.52 5.52
N LEU A 79 1.79 -16.04 4.84
CA LEU A 79 2.96 -15.46 5.49
C LEU A 79 2.88 -13.94 5.34
N ALA A 80 2.79 -13.20 6.43
CA ALA A 80 2.67 -11.74 6.41
C ALA A 80 3.91 -11.08 6.98
N CYS A 81 4.43 -10.07 6.31
CA CYS A 81 5.53 -9.25 6.78
C CYS A 81 5.41 -7.82 6.27
N GLY A 82 6.23 -6.93 6.80
CA GLY A 82 6.21 -5.54 6.34
C GLY A 82 7.52 -4.82 6.51
N VAL A 83 7.72 -3.78 5.73
CA VAL A 83 8.92 -2.94 5.74
C VAL A 83 8.54 -1.47 5.81
N ASP A 84 9.27 -0.71 6.60
CA ASP A 84 9.09 0.74 6.67
C ASP A 84 10.45 1.42 6.88
N MET A 85 10.65 2.62 6.34
CA MET A 85 11.87 3.40 6.59
C MET A 85 11.95 3.93 8.04
N ASN A 86 10.81 3.99 8.72
CA ASN A 86 10.66 4.52 10.06
C ASN A 86 10.60 3.39 11.11
N ALA A 87 11.59 3.32 11.99
CA ALA A 87 11.64 2.32 13.06
C ALA A 87 10.47 2.43 14.07
N PHE A 88 9.85 3.61 14.22
CA PHE A 88 8.63 3.75 15.03
C PHE A 88 7.43 3.07 14.36
N ALA A 89 7.30 3.17 13.04
CA ALA A 89 6.27 2.48 12.27
C ALA A 89 6.44 0.96 12.33
N CYS A 90 7.66 0.45 12.21
CA CYS A 90 7.94 -0.99 12.38
C CYS A 90 7.51 -1.51 13.76
N ARG A 91 7.84 -0.78 14.84
CA ARG A 91 7.44 -1.16 16.21
C ARG A 91 5.94 -1.09 16.41
N ALA A 92 5.29 -0.03 15.92
CA ALA A 92 3.84 0.12 15.93
C ALA A 92 3.16 -1.05 15.22
N THR A 93 3.66 -1.39 14.02
CA THR A 93 3.15 -2.49 13.18
C THR A 93 3.20 -3.83 13.90
N VAL A 94 4.33 -4.17 14.54
CA VAL A 94 4.44 -5.42 15.32
C VAL A 94 3.33 -5.49 16.38
N GLN A 95 3.12 -4.42 17.13
CA GLN A 95 2.08 -4.40 18.17
C GLN A 95 0.66 -4.46 17.57
N THR A 96 0.40 -3.78 16.45
CA THR A 96 -0.91 -3.82 15.75
C THR A 96 -1.21 -5.23 15.27
N VAL A 97 -0.25 -5.90 14.63
CA VAL A 97 -0.43 -7.26 14.08
C VAL A 97 -0.63 -8.29 15.20
N LEU A 98 0.15 -8.20 16.28
CA LEU A 98 0.02 -9.12 17.42
C LEU A 98 -1.33 -8.95 18.13
N THR A 99 -1.77 -7.71 18.35
CA THR A 99 -3.08 -7.41 18.96
C THR A 99 -4.22 -7.94 18.09
N ALA A 100 -4.19 -7.64 16.79
CA ALA A 100 -5.21 -8.12 15.85
C ALA A 100 -5.19 -9.66 15.73
N GLY A 101 -4.01 -10.28 15.66
CA GLY A 101 -3.87 -11.74 15.63
C GLY A 101 -4.46 -12.41 16.87
N ALA A 102 -4.21 -11.85 18.06
CA ALA A 102 -4.79 -12.36 19.31
C ALA A 102 -6.33 -12.26 19.34
N ALA A 103 -6.90 -11.17 18.81
CA ALA A 103 -8.34 -11.00 18.68
C ALA A 103 -8.98 -11.94 17.62
N HIS A 104 -8.16 -12.50 16.72
CA HIS A 104 -8.59 -13.28 15.57
C HIS A 104 -7.87 -14.65 15.48
N ALA A 105 -7.69 -15.30 16.64
CA ALA A 105 -6.94 -16.55 16.83
C ALA A 105 -7.28 -17.67 15.83
N ASP A 106 -8.54 -17.74 15.40
CA ASP A 106 -9.04 -18.77 14.50
C ASP A 106 -8.95 -18.42 13.02
N SER A 107 -8.63 -17.19 12.64
CA SER A 107 -8.60 -16.74 11.24
C SER A 107 -7.25 -16.22 10.77
N HIS A 108 -6.33 -15.89 11.70
CA HIS A 108 -5.12 -15.17 11.32
C HIS A 108 -4.06 -16.02 10.58
N GLY A 109 -3.24 -15.40 9.74
CA GLY A 109 -2.06 -15.98 9.10
C GLY A 109 -0.85 -16.12 10.04
N MET A 110 0.34 -16.30 9.48
CA MET A 110 1.60 -16.28 10.21
C MET A 110 2.33 -14.96 9.95
N TYR A 111 2.50 -14.16 11.00
CA TYR A 111 3.29 -12.94 10.92
C TYR A 111 4.77 -13.25 11.12
N LEU A 112 5.60 -12.87 10.15
CA LEU A 112 7.05 -13.09 10.16
C LEU A 112 7.82 -11.94 10.83
N GLY A 113 7.19 -10.77 10.97
CA GLY A 113 7.79 -9.58 11.53
C GLY A 113 7.83 -8.39 10.57
N SER A 114 8.32 -7.27 11.07
CA SER A 114 8.58 -6.08 10.27
C SER A 114 9.97 -5.53 10.55
N TRP A 115 10.62 -4.99 9.52
CA TRP A 115 11.99 -4.47 9.62
C TRP A 115 12.11 -3.09 9.00
N THR A 116 13.14 -2.37 9.45
CA THR A 116 13.46 -1.06 8.89
C THR A 116 14.25 -1.23 7.60
N GLY A 117 13.79 -0.62 6.51
CA GLY A 117 14.44 -0.78 5.20
C GLY A 117 13.91 0.16 4.14
N ASP A 118 14.68 0.29 3.06
CA ASP A 118 14.27 1.02 1.85
C ASP A 118 13.53 0.08 0.90
N LEU A 119 12.22 0.31 0.73
CA LEU A 119 11.32 -0.50 -0.10
C LEU A 119 11.57 -2.00 0.14
N ALA A 120 11.70 -2.80 -0.92
CA ALA A 120 11.98 -4.23 -0.86
C ALA A 120 13.48 -4.58 -0.96
N SER A 121 14.40 -3.64 -0.72
CA SER A 121 15.85 -3.84 -0.93
C SER A 121 16.47 -5.00 -0.14
N ALA A 122 15.87 -5.35 1.00
CA ALA A 122 16.31 -6.47 1.84
C ALA A 122 15.82 -7.85 1.35
N LEU A 123 14.96 -7.89 0.32
CA LEU A 123 14.37 -9.11 -0.19
C LEU A 123 15.02 -9.53 -1.51
N ARG A 124 15.08 -10.84 -1.74
CA ARG A 124 15.49 -11.36 -3.03
C ARG A 124 14.38 -11.14 -4.05
N PRO A 125 14.73 -10.93 -5.34
CA PRO A 125 13.74 -10.92 -6.41
C PRO A 125 12.92 -12.21 -6.42
N HIS A 126 11.64 -12.10 -6.77
CA HIS A 126 10.71 -13.23 -6.95
C HIS A 126 10.33 -14.01 -5.68
N GLU A 127 10.53 -13.45 -4.49
CA GLU A 127 10.09 -14.09 -3.23
C GLU A 127 8.69 -13.63 -2.76
N VAL A 128 8.21 -12.47 -3.23
CA VAL A 128 6.93 -11.89 -2.79
C VAL A 128 5.81 -12.28 -3.74
N ASP A 129 4.76 -12.90 -3.19
CA ASP A 129 3.57 -13.33 -3.95
C ASP A 129 2.50 -12.23 -3.98
N VAL A 130 2.35 -11.49 -2.88
CA VAL A 130 1.42 -10.36 -2.76
C VAL A 130 2.16 -9.17 -2.19
N LEU A 131 2.23 -8.08 -2.96
CA LEU A 131 2.81 -6.82 -2.51
C LEU A 131 1.69 -5.80 -2.33
N VAL A 132 1.65 -5.19 -1.15
CA VAL A 132 0.71 -4.12 -0.81
C VAL A 132 1.51 -2.85 -0.55
N PHE A 133 1.10 -1.75 -1.17
CA PHE A 133 1.77 -0.47 -0.99
C PHE A 133 0.75 0.66 -1.03
N ASN A 134 0.62 1.37 0.10
CA ASN A 134 -0.05 2.66 0.18
C ASN A 134 1.05 3.75 0.24
N PRO A 135 1.56 4.21 -0.91
CA PRO A 135 2.74 5.08 -0.95
C PRO A 135 2.44 6.48 -0.38
N PRO A 136 3.46 7.26 0.00
CA PRO A 136 3.27 8.71 0.12
C PRO A 136 2.89 9.28 -1.25
N TYR A 137 1.59 9.58 -1.42
CA TYR A 137 1.03 10.05 -2.70
C TYR A 137 0.69 11.53 -2.70
N VAL A 138 0.67 12.16 -1.51
CA VAL A 138 0.48 13.60 -1.40
C VAL A 138 1.79 14.26 -1.83
N PRO A 139 1.76 15.25 -2.74
CA PRO A 139 2.94 15.99 -3.11
C PRO A 139 3.53 16.64 -1.87
N THR A 140 4.71 16.18 -1.46
CA THR A 140 5.54 16.95 -0.54
C THR A 140 6.14 18.11 -1.33
N PRO A 141 6.26 19.32 -0.74
CA PRO A 141 7.02 20.43 -1.33
C PRO A 141 8.44 20.00 -1.78
N GLU A 142 8.95 18.93 -1.19
CA GLU A 142 10.14 18.20 -1.60
C GLU A 142 9.76 16.96 -2.44
N MET A 143 9.51 17.14 -3.74
CA MET A 143 10.21 16.38 -4.79
C MET A 143 9.92 16.91 -6.21
N PRO A 144 10.79 17.78 -6.75
CA PRO A 144 10.85 18.07 -8.17
C PRO A 144 12.04 17.36 -8.85
N VAL A 145 11.83 16.75 -10.02
CA VAL A 145 12.87 16.59 -11.06
C VAL A 145 12.82 17.78 -12.01
N ARG A 146 13.75 18.69 -11.77
CA ARG A 146 14.02 19.97 -12.42
C ARG A 146 13.91 19.94 -13.96
N PRO A 147 13.01 20.73 -14.57
CA PRO A 147 13.07 21.07 -15.99
C PRO A 147 14.39 21.78 -16.34
N GLY A 148 15.02 21.43 -17.47
CA GLY A 148 16.38 21.85 -17.82
C GLY A 148 16.62 23.36 -18.01
N THR A 149 15.58 24.19 -17.91
CA THR A 149 15.59 25.66 -17.99
C THR A 149 15.45 26.36 -16.65
N PHE A 150 15.25 25.62 -15.55
CA PHE A 150 15.33 26.19 -14.20
C PHE A 150 16.77 26.66 -14.02
N ALA A 151 17.06 27.95 -14.13
CA ALA A 151 18.39 28.48 -13.87
C ALA A 151 18.64 28.56 -12.35
N ASP A 152 19.89 28.36 -11.93
CA ASP A 152 20.31 28.40 -10.51
C ASP A 152 20.49 29.82 -9.94
N ASP A 153 20.15 30.88 -10.69
CA ASP A 153 20.34 32.25 -10.21
C ASP A 153 19.33 33.26 -10.78
N ASP A 154 19.16 34.33 -10.02
CA ASP A 154 18.40 35.58 -10.22
C ASP A 154 16.87 35.57 -9.99
N GLY A 155 16.47 35.62 -8.71
CA GLY A 155 15.56 36.64 -8.15
C GLY A 155 14.21 36.99 -8.81
N GLY A 156 13.70 36.22 -9.79
CA GLY A 156 12.44 36.46 -10.50
C GLY A 156 11.28 35.56 -10.05
N GLU A 157 10.05 36.00 -10.28
CA GLU A 157 8.85 35.20 -10.03
C GLU A 157 8.81 33.94 -10.92
N PRO A 158 8.30 32.80 -10.41
CA PRO A 158 8.23 31.54 -11.17
C PRO A 158 7.41 31.69 -12.46
N SER A 159 7.82 30.99 -13.51
CA SER A 159 7.06 30.97 -14.76
C SER A 159 5.80 30.10 -14.65
N TRP A 160 4.83 30.32 -15.54
CA TRP A 160 3.64 29.47 -15.66
C TRP A 160 3.98 28.00 -15.93
N ASP A 161 5.10 27.70 -16.59
CA ASP A 161 5.56 26.32 -16.81
C ASP A 161 6.11 25.70 -15.52
N ASP A 162 6.67 26.51 -14.62
CA ASP A 162 7.14 26.07 -13.29
C ASP A 162 5.96 25.82 -12.35
N GLU A 163 4.95 26.70 -12.36
CA GLU A 163 3.70 26.47 -11.62
C GLU A 163 2.90 25.29 -12.18
N SER A 164 2.88 25.12 -13.50
CA SER A 164 2.26 23.97 -14.19
C SER A 164 3.01 22.67 -13.89
N TYR A 165 4.34 22.69 -13.79
CA TYR A 165 5.15 21.56 -13.34
C TYR A 165 4.81 21.17 -11.90
N LEU A 166 4.77 22.14 -10.98
CA LEU A 166 4.38 21.95 -9.58
C LEU A 166 2.93 21.43 -9.44
N LEU A 167 2.00 21.91 -10.27
CA LEU A 167 0.63 21.40 -10.34
C LEU A 167 0.53 20.04 -11.04
N SER A 168 1.44 19.70 -11.96
CA SER A 168 1.40 18.41 -12.68
C SER A 168 1.87 17.23 -11.83
N LEU A 169 2.66 17.51 -10.78
CA LEU A 169 3.03 16.57 -9.73
C LEU A 169 1.88 16.32 -8.74
N SER A 170 0.78 17.08 -8.83
CA SER A 170 -0.32 17.04 -7.85
C SER A 170 -1.23 15.81 -7.92
N GLN A 171 -1.03 14.90 -8.87
CA GLN A 171 -1.86 13.69 -9.01
C GLN A 171 -1.03 12.54 -9.59
N ASN A 172 -1.07 11.37 -8.96
CA ASN A 172 -0.37 10.15 -9.41
C ASN A 172 -0.82 9.58 -10.77
N ARG A 173 -1.68 10.30 -11.53
CA ARG A 173 -2.21 9.94 -12.86
C ARG A 173 -2.38 8.41 -13.01
N PRO A 174 -3.35 7.80 -12.30
CA PRO A 174 -3.45 6.34 -12.20
C PRO A 174 -3.59 5.64 -13.55
N GLU A 175 -4.19 6.30 -14.55
CA GLU A 175 -4.27 5.81 -15.93
C GLU A 175 -2.89 5.71 -16.60
N GLU A 176 -2.00 6.68 -16.34
CA GLU A 176 -0.63 6.67 -16.86
C GLU A 176 0.21 5.60 -16.15
N VAL A 177 0.05 5.44 -14.84
CA VAL A 177 0.67 4.37 -14.06
C VAL A 177 0.25 3.00 -14.61
N ALA A 178 -1.04 2.80 -14.82
CA ALA A 178 -1.58 1.57 -15.40
C ALA A 178 -1.00 1.31 -16.81
N ARG A 179 -0.95 2.33 -17.68
CA ARG A 179 -0.34 2.20 -19.01
C ARG A 179 1.12 1.75 -18.92
N ARG A 180 1.92 2.40 -18.07
CA ARG A 180 3.35 2.05 -17.88
C ARG A 180 3.53 0.62 -17.37
N ILE A 181 2.66 0.16 -16.47
CA ILE A 181 2.68 -1.24 -15.98
C ILE A 181 2.40 -2.22 -17.12
N GLY A 182 1.44 -1.91 -18.00
CA GLY A 182 1.14 -2.75 -19.18
C GLY A 182 2.28 -2.82 -20.20
N GLU A 183 3.23 -1.89 -20.15
CA GLU A 183 4.43 -1.86 -21.01
C GLU A 183 5.63 -2.61 -20.40
N LEU A 184 5.53 -3.04 -19.13
CA LEU A 184 6.59 -3.81 -18.47
C LEU A 184 6.71 -5.21 -19.08
N GLU A 185 7.95 -5.68 -19.21
CA GLU A 185 8.24 -7.07 -19.57
C GLU A 185 7.67 -8.04 -18.50
N GLY A 186 7.18 -9.20 -18.95
CA GLY A 186 6.68 -10.25 -18.05
C GLY A 186 5.17 -10.39 -17.94
N SER A 187 4.42 -9.88 -18.93
CA SER A 187 2.96 -10.05 -19.08
C SER A 187 2.16 -9.50 -17.90
N TRP A 188 2.55 -8.32 -17.41
CA TRP A 188 1.84 -7.63 -16.34
C TRP A 188 0.48 -7.13 -16.81
N ARG A 189 -0.50 -7.24 -15.91
CA ARG A 189 -1.86 -6.74 -16.06
C ARG A 189 -2.16 -5.80 -14.91
N VAL A 190 -3.06 -4.86 -15.14
CA VAL A 190 -3.45 -3.84 -14.16
C VAL A 190 -4.93 -3.52 -14.30
N GLU A 191 -5.58 -3.29 -13.17
CA GLU A 191 -7.00 -2.94 -13.09
C GLU A 191 -7.23 -2.00 -11.91
N VAL A 192 -8.14 -1.03 -12.06
CA VAL A 192 -8.65 -0.23 -10.94
C VAL A 192 -9.72 -1.04 -10.22
N VAL A 193 -9.46 -1.43 -8.98
CA VAL A 193 -10.33 -2.32 -8.19
C VAL A 193 -11.05 -1.62 -7.04
N GLY A 194 -10.67 -0.38 -6.73
CA GLY A 194 -11.32 0.47 -5.73
C GLY A 194 -11.21 1.94 -6.08
N SER A 195 -12.20 2.76 -5.68
CA SER A 195 -12.15 4.21 -5.82
C SER A 195 -13.02 4.91 -4.78
N SER A 196 -12.59 6.08 -4.30
CA SER A 196 -13.41 6.97 -3.46
C SER A 196 -14.52 7.69 -4.24
N GLY A 197 -14.52 7.60 -5.57
CA GLY A 197 -15.48 8.25 -6.44
C GLY A 197 -15.26 9.77 -6.56
N LYS A 198 -16.31 10.52 -6.91
CA LYS A 198 -16.31 11.99 -6.90
C LYS A 198 -16.92 12.46 -5.57
N THR A 199 -16.15 12.45 -4.51
CA THR A 199 -16.53 13.13 -3.26
C THR A 199 -16.27 14.64 -3.37
N ALA A 200 -17.01 15.44 -2.61
CA ALA A 200 -16.78 16.89 -2.48
C ALA A 200 -15.54 17.20 -1.62
N GLY A 201 -14.50 16.38 -1.75
CA GLY A 201 -13.18 16.51 -1.15
C GLY A 201 -12.14 16.59 -2.28
N TRP A 202 -11.01 17.21 -2.01
CA TRP A 202 -10.04 17.60 -3.04
C TRP A 202 -9.30 16.43 -3.69
N GLU A 203 -9.45 15.19 -3.18
CA GLU A 203 -8.70 14.01 -3.63
C GLU A 203 -9.61 12.90 -4.20
N LYS A 204 -9.25 12.40 -5.39
CA LYS A 204 -9.81 11.16 -5.95
C LYS A 204 -8.82 10.04 -5.71
N LEU A 205 -9.18 9.11 -4.83
CA LEU A 205 -8.38 7.94 -4.50
C LEU A 205 -8.80 6.77 -5.38
N CYS A 206 -7.82 5.93 -5.73
CA CYS A 206 -8.06 4.66 -6.40
C CYS A 206 -7.06 3.60 -5.94
N VAL A 207 -7.49 2.34 -5.96
CA VAL A 207 -6.64 1.18 -5.68
C VAL A 207 -6.41 0.42 -6.97
N LEU A 208 -5.14 0.19 -7.30
CA LEU A 208 -4.73 -0.59 -8.47
C LEU A 208 -4.39 -2.01 -8.04
N ARG A 209 -4.94 -2.99 -8.74
CA ARG A 209 -4.50 -4.38 -8.68
C ARG A 209 -3.57 -4.65 -9.86
N ILE A 210 -2.39 -5.18 -9.58
CA ILE A 210 -1.35 -5.48 -10.57
C ILE A 210 -0.97 -6.95 -10.42
N TRP A 211 -0.91 -7.71 -11.52
CA TRP A 211 -0.57 -9.13 -11.47
C TRP A 211 0.08 -9.62 -12.75
N ARG A 212 0.76 -10.77 -12.70
CA ARG A 212 1.31 -11.44 -13.88
C ARG A 212 0.30 -12.46 -14.41
N GLY A 213 0.09 -12.45 -15.72
CA GLY A 213 -0.78 -13.39 -16.43
C GLY A 213 -0.11 -14.69 -16.86
#